data_AF-A0A1J0EIP8-F1
#
_entry.id   AF-A0A1J0EIP8-F1
#
_cell.length_a   1.000
_cell.length_b   1.000
_cell.length_c   1.000
_cell.angle_alpha   90.00
_cell.angle_beta   90.00
_cell.angle_gamma   90.00
#
_symmetry.space_group_name_H-M   'P 1'
#
loop_
_entity.id
_entity.type
_entity.pdbx_description
1 polymer ?
#
loop_
_entity_poly.entity_id
_entity_poly.type
_entity_poly.pdbx_seq_one_letter_code
_entity_poly.pdbx_strand_id
1 'polypeptide(L)'
;MFKIRRVWPKACPSLYTGGGLDRLPEGTGIEPVVTTSNGQVKDFNVLGLDDIKGYRITFDWVPADDSVAPVELRMFIRTHDRTLSETWLYQHFPPAPDKRKYT
;
A
#
# COMPACT_ATOMS: atom_id res chain seq x y z
N MET A 1 20.33 9.64 -24.88
CA MET A 1 20.34 8.24 -24.41
C MET A 1 19.25 8.07 -23.35
N PHE A 2 18.07 7.56 -23.73
CA PHE A 2 16.98 7.32 -22.77
C PHE A 2 17.24 5.99 -22.06
N LYS A 3 17.68 6.03 -20.80
CA LYS A 3 17.70 4.84 -19.95
C LYS A 3 16.25 4.47 -19.66
N ILE A 4 15.75 3.42 -20.31
CA ILE A 4 14.50 2.76 -19.91
C ILE A 4 14.73 2.26 -18.48
N ARG A 5 14.24 2.98 -17.47
CA ARG A 5 14.32 2.53 -16.07
C ARG A 5 13.44 1.29 -15.97
N ARG A 6 14.04 0.10 -15.88
CA ARG A 6 13.31 -1.10 -15.43
C ARG A 6 12.82 -0.79 -14.03
N VAL A 7 11.51 -0.64 -13.89
CA VAL A 7 10.88 -0.28 -12.62
C VAL A 7 10.74 -1.57 -11.81
N TRP A 8 11.23 -1.55 -10.57
CA TRP A 8 11.09 -2.66 -9.63
C TRP A 8 10.07 -2.28 -8.56
N PRO A 9 8.77 -2.58 -8.76
CA PRO A 9 7.76 -2.38 -7.74
C PRO A 9 7.87 -3.39 -6.59
N LYS A 10 7.64 -2.91 -5.37
CA LYS A 10 7.42 -3.77 -4.20
C LYS A 10 5.93 -3.82 -3.90
N ALA A 11 5.34 -5.00 -4.05
CA ALA A 11 3.98 -5.24 -3.59
C ALA A 11 3.90 -5.18 -2.05
N CYS A 12 2.94 -4.42 -1.55
CA CYS A 12 2.68 -4.19 -0.14
C CYS A 12 1.26 -4.67 0.22
N PRO A 13 1.09 -5.96 0.55
CA PRO A 13 -0.19 -6.46 1.04
C PRO A 13 -0.42 -6.06 2.49
N SER A 14 -1.66 -5.71 2.80
CA SER A 14 -2.14 -5.37 4.13
C SER A 14 -3.53 -5.95 4.35
N LEU A 15 -3.92 -6.11 5.61
CA LEU A 15 -5.21 -6.65 6.00
C LEU A 15 -5.80 -5.80 7.13
N TYR A 16 -7.07 -5.40 6.97
CA TYR A 16 -7.85 -4.72 7.99
C TYR A 16 -9.08 -5.54 8.37
N THR A 17 -9.28 -5.71 9.67
CA THR A 17 -10.44 -6.38 10.26
C THR A 17 -10.87 -5.64 11.54
N GLY A 18 -12.05 -5.94 12.07
CA GLY A 18 -12.55 -5.33 13.30
C GLY A 18 -13.06 -3.90 13.10
N GLY A 19 -13.15 -3.11 14.18
CA GLY A 19 -13.56 -1.69 14.11
C GLY A 19 -15.00 -1.43 13.63
N GLY A 20 -15.83 -2.47 13.52
CA GLY A 20 -17.17 -2.37 12.94
C GLY A 20 -17.21 -2.39 11.42
N LEU A 21 -16.12 -2.80 10.76
CA LEU A 21 -16.07 -2.96 9.30
C LEU A 21 -17.12 -3.96 8.78
N ASP A 22 -17.49 -4.95 9.59
CA ASP A 22 -18.53 -5.95 9.33
C ASP A 22 -19.96 -5.38 9.35
N ARG A 23 -20.13 -4.17 9.88
CA ARG A 23 -21.43 -3.47 10.02
C ARG A 23 -21.59 -2.32 9.04
N LEU A 24 -20.63 -2.13 8.14
CA LEU A 24 -20.75 -1.11 7.11
C LEU A 24 -21.89 -1.46 6.15
N PRO A 25 -22.69 -0.49 5.71
CA PRO A 25 -23.67 -0.71 4.66
C PRO A 25 -23.04 -1.33 3.42
N GLU A 26 -23.76 -2.22 2.75
CA GLU A 26 -23.33 -2.79 1.47
C GLU A 26 -23.02 -1.67 0.46
N GLY A 27 -21.93 -1.82 -0.29
CA GLY A 27 -21.48 -0.81 -1.24
C GLY A 27 -20.75 0.39 -0.62
N THR A 28 -20.48 0.39 0.70
CA THR A 28 -19.63 1.42 1.32
C THR A 28 -18.26 1.47 0.63
N GLY A 29 -17.90 2.64 0.09
CA GLY A 29 -16.60 2.85 -0.54
C GLY A 29 -15.47 2.78 0.48
N ILE A 30 -14.50 1.89 0.25
CA ILE A 30 -13.27 1.76 1.05
C ILE A 30 -12.13 2.45 0.31
N GLU A 31 -11.62 3.52 0.91
CA GLU A 31 -10.52 4.31 0.38
C GLU A 31 -9.25 4.10 1.20
N PRO A 32 -8.21 3.45 0.63
CA PRO A 32 -6.89 3.44 1.22
C PRO A 32 -6.26 4.82 1.13
N VAL A 33 -5.81 5.37 2.25
CA VAL A 33 -5.01 6.59 2.29
C VAL A 33 -3.59 6.20 2.63
N VAL A 34 -2.68 6.32 1.66
CA VAL A 34 -1.28 5.95 1.82
C VAL A 34 -0.37 7.16 1.69
N THR A 35 0.60 7.27 2.58
CA THR A 35 1.71 8.21 2.49
C THR A 35 3.02 7.46 2.45
N THR A 36 3.99 8.02 1.74
CA THR A 36 5.35 7.47 1.65
C THR A 36 6.40 8.57 1.77
N SER A 37 7.51 8.28 2.46
CA SER A 37 8.61 9.26 2.60
C SER A 37 9.46 9.41 1.33
N ASN A 38 9.49 8.40 0.46
CA ASN A 38 10.16 8.44 -0.85
C ASN A 38 9.48 7.47 -1.82
N GLY A 39 9.49 7.81 -3.12
CA GLY A 39 8.86 7.00 -4.14
C GLY A 39 7.38 7.32 -4.31
N GLN A 40 6.68 6.44 -5.00
CA GLN A 40 5.25 6.57 -5.28
C GLN A 40 4.55 5.25 -5.04
N VAL A 41 3.28 5.32 -4.65
CA VAL A 41 2.41 4.16 -4.50
C VAL A 41 1.40 4.16 -5.64
N LYS A 42 1.18 2.99 -6.24
CA LYS A 42 0.32 2.83 -7.42
C LYS A 42 -0.32 1.44 -7.43
N ASP A 43 -1.14 1.17 -8.44
CA ASP A 43 -1.74 -0.15 -8.70
C ASP A 43 -2.52 -0.70 -7.49
N PHE A 44 -3.34 0.16 -6.89
CA PHE A 44 -4.18 -0.18 -5.75
C PHE A 44 -5.25 -1.21 -6.13
N ASN A 45 -5.41 -2.21 -5.26
CA ASN A 45 -6.50 -3.17 -5.31
C ASN A 45 -7.04 -3.36 -3.89
N VAL A 46 -8.36 -3.21 -3.75
CA VAL A 46 -9.10 -3.34 -2.50
C VAL A 46 -10.06 -4.52 -2.65
N LEU A 47 -9.84 -5.56 -1.86
CA LEU A 47 -10.60 -6.80 -1.91
C LEU A 47 -11.33 -7.00 -0.58
N GLY A 48 -12.66 -7.00 -0.62
CA GLY A 48 -13.48 -7.47 0.51
C GLY A 48 -13.31 -8.97 0.71
N LEU A 49 -13.16 -9.40 1.96
CA LEU A 49 -12.96 -10.79 2.34
C LEU A 49 -14.01 -11.19 3.40
N ASP A 50 -15.04 -11.91 2.95
CA ASP A 50 -16.19 -12.27 3.76
C ASP A 50 -15.85 -13.22 4.91
N ASP A 51 -14.88 -14.11 4.72
CA ASP A 51 -14.48 -15.11 5.72
C ASP A 51 -13.88 -14.49 6.98
N ILE A 52 -13.24 -13.33 6.83
CA ILE A 52 -12.59 -12.60 7.93
C ILE A 52 -13.27 -11.28 8.25
N LYS A 53 -14.40 -10.99 7.59
CA LYS A 53 -15.18 -9.75 7.72
C LYS A 53 -14.29 -8.50 7.65
N GLY A 54 -13.49 -8.42 6.59
CA GLY A 54 -12.48 -7.37 6.46
C GLY A 54 -12.07 -7.11 5.02
N TYR A 55 -11.01 -6.31 4.87
CA TYR A 55 -10.51 -5.88 3.57
C TYR A 55 -9.02 -6.18 3.45
N ARG A 56 -8.63 -6.76 2.33
CA ARG A 56 -7.23 -6.83 1.90
C ARG A 56 -6.94 -5.71 0.93
N ILE A 57 -5.89 -4.96 1.22
CA ILE A 57 -5.41 -3.90 0.32
C ILE A 57 -4.02 -4.27 -0.15
N THR A 58 -3.83 -4.19 -1.46
CA THR A 58 -2.54 -4.36 -2.11
C THR A 58 -2.26 -3.13 -2.97
N PHE A 59 -1.03 -2.66 -2.93
CA PHE A 59 -0.52 -1.63 -3.82
C PHE A 59 0.96 -1.87 -4.06
N ASP A 60 1.49 -1.26 -5.11
CA ASP A 60 2.90 -1.30 -5.44
C ASP A 60 3.59 0.00 -4.99
N TRP A 61 4.67 -0.14 -4.25
CA TRP A 61 5.63 0.95 -4.04
C TRP A 61 6.68 0.94 -5.15
N VAL A 62 6.93 2.12 -5.73
CA VAL A 62 7.93 2.35 -6.77
C VAL A 62 8.96 3.36 -6.29
N PRO A 63 10.27 3.05 -6.36
CA PRO A 63 11.30 4.01 -5.99
C PRO A 63 11.32 5.22 -6.94
N ALA A 64 11.48 6.43 -6.38
CA ALA A 64 11.69 7.64 -7.18
C ALA A 64 13.12 7.71 -7.73
N ASP A 65 14.07 7.14 -7.00
CA ASP A 65 15.51 7.23 -7.25
C ASP A 65 16.26 5.95 -6.80
N ASP A 66 17.58 5.99 -6.92
CA ASP A 66 18.47 4.88 -6.60
C ASP A 66 18.83 4.80 -5.10
N SER A 67 18.23 5.63 -4.25
CA SER A 67 18.47 5.63 -2.81
C SER A 67 18.12 4.29 -2.17
N VAL A 68 18.91 3.93 -1.17
CA VAL A 68 18.70 2.76 -0.30
C VAL A 68 18.33 3.19 1.13
N ALA A 69 18.06 4.48 1.35
CA ALA A 69 17.58 4.97 2.63
C ALA A 69 16.25 4.30 3.00
N PRO A 70 15.97 4.07 4.30
CA PRO A 70 14.71 3.50 4.73
C PRO A 70 13.52 4.35 4.25
N VAL A 71 12.49 3.66 3.76
CA VAL A 71 11.26 4.25 3.27
C VAL A 71 10.15 3.95 4.25
N GLU A 72 9.49 4.99 4.72
CA GLU A 72 8.35 4.87 5.62
C GLU A 72 7.06 4.85 4.79
N LEU A 73 6.20 3.90 5.10
CA LEU A 73 4.87 3.74 4.53
C LEU A 73 3.86 3.79 5.67
N ARG A 74 2.86 4.65 5.53
CA ARG A 74 1.76 4.78 6.48
C ARG A 74 0.45 4.65 5.74
N MET A 75 -0.45 3.82 6.24
CA MET A 75 -1.74 3.59 5.61
C MET A 75 -2.85 3.42 6.63
N PHE A 76 -4.00 4.01 6.34
CA PHE A 76 -5.27 3.68 6.99
C PHE A 76 -6.36 3.63 5.93
N ILE A 77 -7.51 3.04 6.27
CA ILE A 77 -8.69 3.08 5.42
C ILE A 77 -9.70 4.08 5.95
N ARG A 78 -10.39 4.74 5.02
CA ARG A 78 -11.50 5.63 5.31
C ARG A 78 -12.66 5.37 4.38
N THR A 79 -13.81 5.93 4.72
CA THR A 79 -14.92 6.14 3.79
C THR A 79 -15.30 7.60 3.87
N HIS A 80 -15.33 8.28 2.71
CA HIS A 80 -15.54 9.73 2.65
C HIS A 80 -14.63 10.50 3.64
N ASP A 81 -15.20 11.12 4.66
CA ASP A 81 -14.54 11.91 5.70
C ASP A 81 -14.27 11.13 7.01
N ARG A 82 -14.68 9.86 7.09
CA ARG A 82 -14.54 9.03 8.30
C ARG A 82 -13.42 8.01 8.18
N THR A 83 -12.43 8.11 9.06
CA THR A 83 -11.42 7.05 9.27
C THR A 83 -12.06 5.79 9.86
N LEU A 84 -11.77 4.64 9.26
CA LEU A 84 -12.37 3.34 9.61
C LEU A 84 -11.41 2.39 10.33
N SER A 85 -10.12 2.69 10.37
CA SER A 85 -9.11 1.78 10.93
C SER A 85 -8.04 2.47 11.75
N GLU A 86 -7.27 1.66 12.44
CA GLU A 86 -5.92 2.01 12.87
C GLU A 86 -5.00 2.34 11.68
N THR A 87 -3.83 2.91 11.98
CA THR A 87 -2.80 3.19 10.98
C THR A 87 -1.80 2.04 10.92
N TRP A 88 -1.73 1.38 9.77
CA TRP A 88 -0.65 0.46 9.41
C TRP A 88 0.63 1.26 9.14
N LEU A 89 1.70 0.90 9.85
CA LEU A 89 3.03 1.49 9.70
C LEU A 89 4.00 0.41 9.23
N TYR A 90 4.76 0.71 8.19
CA TYR A 90 5.77 -0.20 7.67
C TYR A 90 6.99 0.57 7.22
N GLN A 91 8.17 0.03 7.55
CA GLN A 91 9.44 0.55 7.08
C GLN A 91 10.05 -0.43 6.09
N HIS A 92 10.22 0.02 4.85
CA HIS A 92 10.88 -0.73 3.79
C HIS A 92 12.35 -0.33 3.69
N PHE A 93 13.23 -1.29 3.46
CA PHE A 93 14.65 -1.07 3.20
C PHE A 93 14.94 -1.47 1.74
N PRO A 94 14.99 -0.50 0.81
CA PRO A 94 15.17 -0.81 -0.60
C PRO A 94 16.53 -1.49 -0.83
N PRO A 95 16.57 -2.58 -1.63
CA PRO A 95 17.85 -3.18 -1.99
C PRO A 95 18.65 -2.22 -2.89
N ALA A 96 19.95 -2.48 -3.03
CA ALA A 96 20.80 -1.73 -3.95
C ALA A 96 20.27 -1.78 -5.40
N PRO A 97 20.46 -0.71 -6.20
CA PRO A 97 19.87 -0.59 -7.54
C PRO A 97 20.20 -1.76 -8.50
N ASP A 98 21.41 -2.31 -8.40
CA ASP A 98 21.86 -3.46 -9.20
C ASP A 98 21.09 -4.75 -8.90
N LYS A 99 20.52 -4.86 -7.69
CA LYS A 99 19.69 -5.97 -7.23
C LYS A 99 18.19 -5.79 -7.47
N ARG A 100 17.76 -4.64 -8.01
CA ARG A 100 16.36 -4.34 -8.36
C ARG A 100 15.99 -4.88 -9.74
N LYS A 101 16.25 -6.16 -10.00
CA LYS A 101 15.95 -6.83 -11.28
C LYS A 101 15.03 -8.01 -11.00
N TYR A 102 13.96 -8.14 -11.80
CA TYR A 102 13.27 -9.43 -11.93
C TYR A 102 14.09 -10.30 -12.88
N THR A 103 14.45 -11.48 -12.43
CA THR A 103 14.90 -12.57 -13.31
C THR A 103 13.67 -13.21 -13.93
#